data_AF-A0A927NXR9-F1
#
_entry.id   AF-A0A927NXR9-F1
#
_cell.length_a   1.000
_cell.length_b   1.000
_cell.length_c   1.000
_cell.angle_alpha   90.00
_cell.angle_beta   90.00
_cell.angle_gamma   90.00
#
_symmetry.space_group_name_H-M   'P 1'
#
loop_
_entity.id
_entity.type
_entity.pdbx_description
1 polymer ?
#
loop_
_entity_poly.entity_id
_entity_poly.type
_entity_poly.pdbx_seq_one_letter_code
_entity_poly.pdbx_strand_id
1 'polypeptide(L)'
;MPHIADLYVEAFRENALATAKLNYADPFSFGDYNRAIDDMRNAASEINRYYPDRIPKLVEYLDDESGFVRRWAAICLIELVKIDETTQEKAVAVITSEAERLSMEETEEPNKKMNAELLRRWLTNWALGKVATVNE
;
A
#
# COMPACT_ATOMS: atom_id res chain seq x y z
N MET A 1 14.75 -23.68 -6.16
CA MET A 1 14.53 -22.94 -4.90
C MET A 1 14.43 -21.47 -5.30
N PRO A 2 13.32 -20.78 -4.98
CA PRO A 2 13.19 -19.36 -5.31
C PRO A 2 14.28 -18.55 -4.60
N HIS A 3 14.71 -17.46 -5.23
CA HIS A 3 15.67 -16.54 -4.63
C HIS A 3 15.00 -15.84 -3.43
N ILE A 4 15.72 -15.66 -2.31
CA ILE A 4 15.14 -15.05 -1.09
C ILE A 4 14.51 -13.68 -1.37
N ALA A 5 15.12 -12.89 -2.24
CA ALA A 5 14.56 -11.60 -2.66
C ALA A 5 13.18 -11.72 -3.34
N ASP A 6 12.94 -12.79 -4.11
CA ASP A 6 11.67 -13.01 -4.80
C ASP A 6 10.59 -13.43 -3.80
N LEU A 7 10.96 -14.15 -2.74
CA LEU A 7 10.04 -14.49 -1.64
C LEU A 7 9.49 -13.24 -0.94
N TYR A 8 10.30 -12.18 -0.78
CA TYR A 8 9.80 -10.92 -0.21
C TYR A 8 8.82 -10.20 -1.15
N VAL A 9 9.04 -10.25 -2.46
CA VAL A 9 8.14 -9.66 -3.46
C VAL A 9 6.80 -10.41 -3.51
N GLU A 10 6.84 -11.74 -3.41
CA GLU A 10 5.65 -12.59 -3.29
C GLU A 10 4.92 -12.33 -1.97
N ALA A 11 5.64 -12.37 -0.84
CA ALA A 11 5.09 -12.12 0.49
C ALA A 11 4.43 -10.74 0.59
N PHE A 12 5.02 -9.71 -0.05
CA PHE A 12 4.41 -8.39 -0.13
C PHE A 12 3.01 -8.47 -0.76
N ARG A 13 2.91 -9.10 -1.94
CA ARG A 13 1.65 -9.18 -2.69
C ARG A 13 0.61 -10.03 -1.97
N GLU A 14 1.01 -11.19 -1.45
CA GLU A 14 0.11 -12.09 -0.74
C GLU A 14 -0.51 -11.43 0.49
N ASN A 15 0.31 -10.74 1.28
CA ASN A 15 -0.17 -10.03 2.46
C ASN A 15 -1.01 -8.81 2.09
N ALA A 16 -0.68 -8.07 1.02
CA ALA A 16 -1.54 -7.01 0.51
C ALA A 16 -2.94 -7.55 0.13
N LEU A 17 -3.01 -8.71 -0.51
CA LEU A 17 -4.28 -9.37 -0.84
C LEU A 17 -5.01 -9.89 0.41
N ALA A 18 -4.29 -10.36 1.42
CA ALA A 18 -4.90 -10.80 2.67
C ALA A 18 -5.65 -9.66 3.38
N THR A 19 -5.22 -8.41 3.22
CA THR A 19 -5.94 -7.26 3.79
C THR A 19 -7.36 -7.08 3.24
N ALA A 20 -7.65 -7.62 2.03
CA ALA A 20 -8.99 -7.58 1.44
C ALA A 20 -9.99 -8.48 2.17
N LYS A 21 -9.53 -9.42 2.99
CA LYS A 21 -10.37 -10.41 3.69
C LYS A 21 -10.92 -9.90 5.02
N LEU A 22 -10.69 -8.64 5.38
CA LEU A 22 -11.14 -8.08 6.65
C LEU A 22 -12.65 -8.15 6.79
N ASN A 23 -13.11 -8.92 7.76
CA ASN A 23 -14.50 -9.06 8.15
C ASN A 23 -14.72 -8.46 9.53
N TYR A 24 -15.35 -7.29 9.62
CA TYR A 24 -15.62 -6.62 10.88
C TYR A 24 -16.59 -7.38 11.80
N ALA A 25 -17.33 -8.35 11.26
CA ALA A 25 -18.19 -9.23 12.06
C ALA A 25 -17.41 -10.37 12.74
N ASP A 26 -16.16 -10.62 12.36
CA ASP A 26 -15.28 -11.63 12.96
C ASP A 26 -14.11 -10.96 13.70
N PRO A 27 -14.10 -10.97 15.05
CA PRO A 27 -13.00 -10.41 15.84
C PRO A 27 -11.62 -10.99 15.52
N PHE A 28 -11.52 -12.24 15.04
CA PHE A 28 -10.24 -12.85 14.70
C PHE A 28 -9.67 -12.32 13.38
N SER A 29 -10.54 -11.84 12.48
CA SER A 29 -10.14 -11.26 11.20
C SER A 29 -9.27 -10.00 11.36
N PHE A 30 -9.41 -9.25 12.46
CA PHE A 30 -8.55 -8.10 12.75
C PHE A 30 -7.10 -8.51 13.02
N GLY A 31 -6.89 -9.64 13.70
CA GLY A 31 -5.56 -10.15 14.00
C GLY A 31 -4.80 -10.53 12.74
N ASP A 32 -5.48 -11.23 11.82
CA ASP A 32 -4.90 -11.62 10.53
C ASP A 32 -4.69 -10.40 9.61
N TYR A 33 -5.60 -9.43 9.63
CA TYR A 33 -5.43 -8.17 8.90
C TYR A 33 -4.21 -7.38 9.39
N ASN A 34 -4.05 -7.22 10.70
CA ASN A 34 -2.91 -6.50 11.27
C ASN A 34 -1.60 -7.23 10.98
N ARG A 35 -1.57 -8.56 11.13
CA ARG A 35 -0.40 -9.38 10.78
C ARG A 35 -0.02 -9.21 9.31
N ALA A 36 -1.01 -9.24 8.41
CA ALA A 36 -0.76 -9.04 6.99
C ALA A 36 -0.15 -7.66 6.71
N ILE A 37 -0.63 -6.60 7.36
CA ILE A 37 -0.01 -5.26 7.23
C ILE A 37 1.43 -5.28 7.69
N ASP A 38 1.70 -5.85 8.86
CA ASP A 38 3.05 -5.90 9.44
C ASP A 38 4.01 -6.68 8.52
N ASP A 39 3.60 -7.88 8.08
CA ASP A 39 4.41 -8.74 7.22
C ASP A 39 4.70 -8.11 5.86
N MET A 40 3.71 -7.45 5.25
CA MET A 40 3.87 -6.72 4.00
C MET A 40 4.81 -5.51 4.14
N ARG A 41 4.66 -4.71 5.20
CA ARG A 41 5.55 -3.56 5.47
C ARG A 41 6.98 -4.00 5.76
N ASN A 42 7.13 -5.11 6.49
CA ASN A 42 8.42 -5.75 6.71
C ASN A 42 9.05 -6.19 5.38
N ALA A 43 8.29 -6.85 4.51
CA ALA A 43 8.79 -7.26 3.20
C ALA A 43 9.26 -6.06 2.36
N ALA A 44 8.50 -4.96 2.31
CA ALA A 44 8.91 -3.74 1.62
C ALA A 44 10.19 -3.13 2.21
N SER A 45 10.33 -3.15 3.54
CA SER A 45 11.52 -2.64 4.24
C SER A 45 12.76 -3.49 3.97
N GLU A 46 12.62 -4.82 3.97
CA GLU A 46 13.68 -5.76 3.63
C GLU A 46 14.12 -5.61 2.17
N ILE A 47 13.17 -5.44 1.24
CA ILE A 47 13.46 -5.12 -0.17
C ILE A 47 14.27 -3.81 -0.26
N ASN A 48 13.81 -2.73 0.36
CA ASN A 48 14.50 -1.44 0.33
C ASN A 48 15.93 -1.52 0.92
N ARG A 49 16.11 -2.32 1.97
CA ARG A 49 17.38 -2.40 2.70
C ARG A 49 18.40 -3.32 2.04
N TYR A 50 17.97 -4.48 1.56
CA TYR A 50 18.88 -5.55 1.13
C TYR A 50 18.77 -5.92 -0.35
N TYR A 51 17.64 -5.62 -0.98
CA TYR A 51 17.36 -6.01 -2.37
C TYR A 51 16.81 -4.83 -3.18
N PRO A 52 17.53 -3.70 -3.27
CA PRO A 52 17.04 -2.52 -3.99
C PRO A 52 16.79 -2.79 -5.49
N ASP A 53 17.42 -3.82 -6.06
CA ASP A 53 17.16 -4.32 -7.41
C ASP A 53 15.77 -4.95 -7.58
N ARG A 54 15.03 -5.18 -6.49
CA ARG A 54 13.62 -5.61 -6.48
C ARG A 54 12.62 -4.48 -6.29
N ILE A 55 13.06 -3.25 -5.99
CA ILE A 55 12.16 -2.08 -5.93
C ILE A 55 11.32 -1.92 -7.21
N PRO A 56 11.87 -2.11 -8.44
CA PRO A 56 11.05 -2.06 -9.65
C PRO A 56 9.86 -3.03 -9.65
N LYS A 57 9.95 -4.18 -8.97
CA LYS A 57 8.82 -5.11 -8.83
C LYS A 57 7.71 -4.56 -7.93
N LEU A 58 8.05 -3.81 -6.89
CA LEU A 58 7.04 -3.08 -6.11
C LEU A 58 6.42 -1.95 -6.92
N VAL A 59 7.18 -1.31 -7.82
CA VAL A 59 6.67 -0.29 -8.75
C VAL A 59 5.70 -0.89 -9.76
N GLU A 60 5.95 -2.11 -10.27
CA GLU A 60 5.02 -2.85 -11.13
C GLU A 60 3.65 -3.06 -10.43
N TYR A 61 3.62 -3.24 -9.11
CA TYR A 61 2.39 -3.41 -8.35
C TYR A 61 1.49 -2.16 -8.26
N LEU A 62 1.99 -0.99 -8.66
CA LEU A 62 1.13 0.19 -8.84
C LEU A 62 0.08 -0.02 -9.93
N ASP A 63 0.31 -0.97 -10.84
CA ASP A 63 -0.58 -1.32 -11.95
C ASP A 63 -1.24 -2.72 -11.74
N ASP A 64 -1.15 -3.31 -10.55
CA ASP A 64 -1.75 -4.63 -10.25
C ASP A 64 -3.27 -4.59 -10.42
N GLU A 65 -3.88 -5.72 -10.82
CA GLU A 65 -5.34 -5.83 -11.02
C GLU A 65 -6.14 -5.56 -9.73
N SER A 66 -5.58 -5.93 -8.58
CA SER A 66 -6.19 -5.73 -7.27
C SER A 66 -5.98 -4.31 -6.76
N GLY A 67 -7.08 -3.61 -6.50
CA GLY A 67 -7.04 -2.29 -5.85
C GLY A 67 -6.34 -2.31 -4.48
N PHE A 68 -6.41 -3.42 -3.74
CA PHE A 68 -5.70 -3.55 -2.47
C PHE A 68 -4.19 -3.57 -2.66
N VAL A 69 -3.70 -4.29 -3.66
CA VAL A 69 -2.27 -4.36 -4.00
C VAL A 69 -1.78 -2.99 -4.45
N ARG A 70 -2.49 -2.32 -5.37
CA ARG A 70 -2.13 -0.97 -5.84
C ARG A 70 -1.98 0.04 -4.70
N ARG A 71 -2.96 0.08 -3.79
CA ARG A 71 -2.94 1.01 -2.65
C ARG A 71 -1.76 0.75 -1.72
N TRP A 72 -1.54 -0.51 -1.35
CA TRP A 72 -0.44 -0.84 -0.44
C TRP A 72 0.93 -0.68 -1.07
N ALA A 73 1.07 -1.00 -2.36
CA ALA A 73 2.28 -0.71 -3.13
C ALA A 73 2.59 0.79 -3.07
N ALA A 74 1.62 1.65 -3.37
CA ALA A 74 1.81 3.09 -3.34
C ALA A 74 2.18 3.62 -1.94
N ILE A 75 1.48 3.19 -0.88
CA ILE A 75 1.77 3.61 0.50
C ILE A 75 3.18 3.18 0.90
N CYS A 76 3.54 1.92 0.66
CA CYS A 76 4.86 1.42 1.07
C CYS A 76 6.00 2.05 0.26
N LEU A 77 5.79 2.27 -1.04
CA LEU A 77 6.75 2.98 -1.89
C LEU A 77 7.02 4.39 -1.36
N ILE A 78 5.99 5.10 -0.89
CA ILE A 78 6.11 6.45 -0.36
C ILE A 78 6.72 6.48 1.05
N GLU A 79 6.34 5.56 1.94
CA GLU A 79 6.73 5.61 3.35
C GLU A 79 8.04 4.89 3.67
N LEU A 80 8.32 3.78 2.98
CA LEU A 80 9.30 2.79 3.41
C LEU A 80 10.44 2.58 2.41
N VAL A 81 10.24 2.97 1.15
CA VAL A 81 11.17 2.70 0.05
C VAL A 81 11.79 4.00 -0.43
N LYS A 82 13.10 3.97 -0.70
CA LYS A 82 13.78 5.10 -1.34
C LYS A 82 13.49 5.05 -2.84
N ILE A 83 12.67 5.98 -3.31
CA ILE A 83 12.24 6.08 -4.71
C ILE A 83 12.57 7.46 -5.27
N ASP A 84 12.64 7.56 -6.60
CA ASP A 84 12.74 8.83 -7.29
C ASP A 84 11.41 9.60 -7.30
N GLU A 85 11.48 10.88 -7.63
CA GLU A 85 10.33 11.78 -7.64
C GLU A 85 9.23 11.33 -8.62
N THR A 86 9.59 10.81 -9.79
CA THR A 86 8.62 10.34 -10.79
C THR A 86 7.85 9.12 -10.28
N THR A 87 8.54 8.15 -9.68
CA THR A 87 7.90 6.99 -9.03
C THR A 87 6.99 7.43 -7.89
N GLN A 88 7.42 8.43 -7.10
CA GLN A 88 6.65 8.97 -6.00
C GLN A 88 5.36 9.66 -6.48
N GLU A 89 5.44 10.48 -7.53
CA GLU A 89 4.28 11.11 -8.15
C GLU A 89 3.28 10.08 -8.67
N LYS A 90 3.78 9.01 -9.32
CA LYS A 90 2.93 7.89 -9.77
C LYS A 90 2.21 7.22 -8.59
N ALA A 91 2.93 6.93 -7.50
CA ALA A 91 2.33 6.34 -6.31
C ALA A 91 1.24 7.24 -5.70
N VAL A 92 1.47 8.56 -5.61
CA VAL A 92 0.47 9.52 -5.14
C VAL A 92 -0.76 9.54 -6.05
N ALA A 93 -0.57 9.54 -7.37
CA ALA A 93 -1.68 9.52 -8.33
C ALA A 93 -2.53 8.23 -8.21
N VAL A 94 -1.89 7.09 -7.95
CA VAL A 94 -2.60 5.82 -7.67
C VAL A 94 -3.46 5.92 -6.43
N ILE A 95 -2.94 6.48 -5.32
CA ILE A 95 -3.74 6.61 -4.08
C ILE A 95 -4.91 7.56 -4.27
N THR A 96 -4.70 8.67 -4.98
CA THR A 96 -5.77 9.64 -5.30
C THR A 96 -6.87 8.99 -6.12
N SER A 97 -6.52 8.32 -7.23
CA SER A 97 -7.51 7.65 -8.10
C SER A 97 -8.25 6.50 -7.39
N GLU A 98 -7.57 5.75 -6.52
CA GLU A 98 -8.21 4.72 -5.72
C GLU A 98 -9.18 5.29 -4.69
N ALA A 99 -8.84 6.42 -4.06
CA ALA A 99 -9.73 7.10 -3.12
C ALA A 99 -10.98 7.69 -3.81
N GLU A 100 -10.83 8.19 -5.04
CA GLU A 100 -11.95 8.65 -5.87
C GLU A 100 -12.85 7.47 -6.27
N ARG A 101 -12.26 6.38 -6.78
CA ARG A 101 -13.00 5.17 -7.18
C ARG A 101 -13.85 4.61 -6.03
N LEU A 102 -13.26 4.46 -4.85
CA LEU A 102 -13.95 3.96 -3.66
C LEU A 102 -15.07 4.90 -3.17
N SER A 103 -15.02 6.19 -3.54
CA SER A 103 -16.07 7.16 -3.19
C SER A 103 -17.24 7.19 -4.16
N MET A 104 -17.08 6.67 -5.38
CA MET A 104 -18.09 6.70 -6.45
C MET A 104 -18.88 5.39 -6.60
N GLU A 105 -18.40 4.28 -6.05
CA GLU A 105 -19.12 3.00 -6.10
C GLU A 105 -20.30 2.98 -5.11
N GLU A 106 -21.54 2.81 -5.60
CA GLU A 106 -22.73 2.55 -4.77
C GLU A 106 -22.61 1.15 -4.12
N THR A 107 -22.65 1.04 -2.79
CA THR A 107 -22.07 -0.13 -2.10
C THR A 107 -23.06 -1.19 -1.61
N GLU A 108 -22.80 -2.46 -1.98
CA GLU A 108 -23.09 -3.67 -1.18
C GLU A 108 -21.94 -4.05 -0.20
N GLU A 109 -20.72 -3.52 -0.39
CA GLU A 109 -19.58 -3.79 0.49
C GLU A 109 -19.50 -2.83 1.68
N PRO A 110 -19.45 -3.33 2.93
CA PRO A 110 -19.63 -2.50 4.13
C PRO A 110 -18.53 -1.45 4.39
N ASN A 111 -17.33 -1.57 3.79
CA ASN A 111 -16.15 -0.82 4.23
C ASN A 111 -15.54 0.17 3.21
N LYS A 112 -16.05 0.25 1.97
CA LYS A 112 -15.41 1.06 0.91
C LYS A 112 -15.37 2.56 1.21
N LYS A 113 -16.46 3.12 1.75
CA LYS A 113 -16.54 4.53 2.13
C LYS A 113 -15.53 4.90 3.23
N MET A 114 -15.38 4.02 4.22
CA MET A 114 -14.37 4.19 5.28
C MET A 114 -12.96 4.14 4.68
N ASN A 115 -12.69 3.17 3.80
CA ASN A 115 -11.39 3.06 3.13
C ASN A 115 -11.05 4.30 2.28
N ALA A 116 -12.01 4.86 1.54
CA ALA A 116 -11.82 6.09 0.79
C ALA A 116 -11.40 7.26 1.70
N GLU A 117 -12.09 7.43 2.84
CA GLU A 117 -11.78 8.48 3.81
C GLU A 117 -10.41 8.30 4.45
N LEU A 118 -10.05 7.06 4.82
CA LEU A 118 -8.73 6.76 5.37
C LEU A 118 -7.61 7.11 4.37
N LEU A 119 -7.78 6.81 3.09
CA LEU A 119 -6.80 7.17 2.04
C LEU A 119 -6.68 8.68 1.85
N ARG A 120 -7.81 9.41 1.82
CA ARG A 120 -7.81 10.88 1.72
C ARG A 120 -7.12 11.54 2.91
N ARG A 121 -7.42 11.03 4.11
CA ARG A 121 -6.79 11.51 5.36
C ARG A 121 -5.30 11.23 5.37
N TRP A 122 -4.89 10.03 4.95
CA TRP A 122 -3.49 9.67 4.80
C TRP A 122 -2.76 10.61 3.82
N LEU A 123 -3.33 10.85 2.63
CA LEU A 123 -2.77 11.75 1.63
C LEU A 123 -2.59 13.18 2.17
N THR A 124 -3.62 13.68 2.87
CA THR A 124 -3.57 15.01 3.48
C THR A 124 -2.44 15.11 4.50
N ASN A 125 -2.34 14.14 5.40
CA ASN A 125 -1.30 14.13 6.44
C ASN A 125 0.10 14.02 5.83
N TRP A 126 0.27 13.17 4.82
CA TRP A 126 1.53 13.02 4.11
C TRP A 126 1.94 14.32 3.40
N ALA A 127 1.00 14.95 2.68
CA ALA A 127 1.26 16.21 1.98
C ALA A 127 1.62 17.34 2.96
N LEU A 128 0.92 17.44 4.09
CA LEU A 128 1.24 18.41 5.15
C LEU A 128 2.64 18.16 5.74
N GLY A 129 3.03 16.90 5.93
CA GLY A 129 4.39 16.53 6.35
C GLY A 129 5.46 16.97 5.33
N LYS A 130 5.18 16.79 4.03
CA LYS A 130 6.08 17.25 2.95
C LYS A 130 6.23 18.78 2.95
N VAL A 131 5.13 19.52 3.11
CA VAL A 131 5.15 21.00 3.16
C VAL A 131 5.91 21.51 4.39
N ALA A 132 5.83 20.82 5.53
CA ALA A 132 6.61 21.17 6.72
C ALA A 132 8.12 21.02 6.48
N THR A 133 8.56 19.98 5.76
CA THR A 133 9.99 19.71 5.50
C THR A 133 10.64 20.59 4.42
N VAL A 134 9.85 21.32 3.62
CA VAL A 134 10.36 22.21 2.54
C VAL A 134 10.53 23.66 3.03
N ASN A 135 9.97 24.00 4.19
CA ASN A 135 10.02 25.35 4.78
C ASN A 135 11.10 25.51 5.87
N GLU A 136 12.03 24.56 6.01
CA GLU A 136 13.23 24.62 6.86
C GLU A 136 14.49 24.78 6.01
#